data_AF-A0A3D9CFX4-F1
#
_entry.id   AF-A0A3D9CFX4-F1
#
_cell.length_a   1.000
_cell.length_b   1.000
_cell.length_c   1.000
_cell.angle_alpha   90.00
_cell.angle_beta   90.00
_cell.angle_gamma   90.00
#
_symmetry.space_group_name_H-M   'P 1'
#
loop_
_entity.id
_entity.type
_entity.pdbx_description
1 polymer ?
#
loop_
_entity_poly.entity_id
_entity_poly.type
_entity_poly.pdbx_seq_one_letter_code
_entity_poly.pdbx_strand_id
1 'polypeptide(L)'
;MKRVGEHRKLLGVDKNVTLRELKTIYRNTMKDSHPDKFINDEAGKLEAEEKSKAVIEAYHFLVSINPETQEKYKEEYTETITKSNIQDFYFEKQILNIQHLNGKMYEYIGVPRNTYIKMVNADSPSRFARRHIYGNFIYRKAGEAMQE
;
A
#
# COMPACT_ATOMS: atom_id res chain seq x y z
N MET A 1 -3.19 -2.88 -10.56
CA MET A 1 -2.66 -1.72 -11.33
C MET A 1 -3.58 -0.51 -11.34
N LYS A 2 -4.90 -0.65 -11.53
CA LYS A 2 -5.84 0.49 -11.56
C LYS A 2 -5.71 1.41 -10.33
N ARG A 3 -5.74 0.85 -9.12
CA ARG A 3 -5.60 1.60 -7.86
C ARG A 3 -4.30 2.43 -7.75
N VAL A 4 -3.15 1.84 -8.09
CA VAL A 4 -1.87 2.58 -8.10
C VAL A 4 -1.92 3.73 -9.12
N GLY A 5 -2.48 3.47 -10.30
CA GLY A 5 -2.69 4.48 -11.33
C GLY A 5 -3.65 5.59 -10.90
N GLU A 6 -4.71 5.27 -10.19
CA GLU A 6 -5.70 6.23 -9.65
C GLU A 6 -5.06 7.15 -8.61
N HIS A 7 -4.32 6.61 -7.64
CA HIS A 7 -3.59 7.43 -6.66
C HIS A 7 -2.54 8.34 -7.32
N ARG A 8 -1.82 7.83 -8.33
CA ARG A 8 -0.87 8.63 -9.11
C ARG A 8 -1.55 9.77 -9.86
N LYS A 9 -2.66 9.47 -10.54
CA LYS A 9 -3.47 10.47 -11.24
C LYS A 9 -4.03 11.53 -10.29
N LEU A 10 -4.53 11.11 -9.12
CA LEU A 10 -5.09 12.00 -8.10
C LEU A 10 -4.06 13.02 -7.61
N LEU A 11 -2.80 12.59 -7.41
CA LEU A 11 -1.73 13.48 -6.96
C LEU A 11 -0.97 14.16 -8.11
N GLY A 12 -1.28 13.85 -9.37
CA GLY A 12 -0.59 14.40 -10.53
C GLY A 12 0.87 13.93 -10.65
N VAL A 13 1.17 12.70 -10.23
CA VAL A 13 2.54 12.17 -10.17
C VAL A 13 2.72 10.94 -11.06
N ASP A 14 3.97 10.66 -11.44
CA ASP A 14 4.31 9.49 -12.23
C ASP A 14 4.80 8.31 -11.35
N LYS A 15 5.42 7.32 -11.99
CA LYS A 15 5.96 6.13 -11.31
C LYS A 15 7.31 6.36 -10.63
N ASN A 16 8.02 7.41 -11.00
CA ASN A 16 9.36 7.76 -10.54
C ASN A 16 9.35 8.85 -9.46
N VAL A 17 8.15 9.32 -9.06
CA VAL A 17 7.98 10.32 -8.01
C VAL A 17 8.79 9.98 -6.76
N THR A 18 9.51 10.98 -6.26
CA THR A 18 10.33 10.87 -5.05
C THR A 18 9.49 11.05 -3.79
N LEU A 19 10.00 10.57 -2.64
CA LEU A 19 9.34 10.81 -1.35
C LEU A 19 9.24 12.31 -1.03
N ARG A 20 10.23 13.11 -1.46
CA ARG A 20 10.24 14.56 -1.28
C ARG A 20 9.09 15.24 -2.04
N GLU A 21 8.86 14.84 -3.29
CA GLU A 21 7.76 15.37 -4.10
C GLU A 21 6.40 14.99 -3.52
N LEU A 22 6.20 13.71 -3.16
CA LEU A 22 4.97 13.25 -2.49
C LEU A 22 4.68 14.06 -1.22
N LYS A 23 5.71 14.30 -0.39
CA LYS A 23 5.60 15.08 0.83
C LYS A 23 5.26 16.56 0.57
N THR A 24 5.75 17.10 -0.54
CA THR A 24 5.50 18.49 -0.94
C THR A 24 4.05 18.65 -1.41
N ILE A 25 3.59 17.74 -2.26
CA ILE A 25 2.19 17.69 -2.73
C ILE A 25 1.24 17.59 -1.54
N TYR A 26 1.49 16.64 -0.63
CA TYR A 26 0.69 16.46 0.59
C TYR A 26 0.57 17.76 1.39
N ARG A 27 1.70 18.42 1.69
CA ARG A 27 1.71 19.68 2.45
C ARG A 27 0.95 20.80 1.75
N ASN A 28 1.07 20.91 0.43
CA ASN A 28 0.38 21.94 -0.34
C ASN A 28 -1.13 21.68 -0.34
N THR A 29 -1.58 20.44 -0.58
CA THR A 29 -3.00 20.10 -0.53
C THR A 29 -3.60 20.38 0.85
N MET A 30 -2.92 20.02 1.94
CA MET A 30 -3.44 20.30 3.30
C MET A 30 -3.56 21.82 3.58
N LYS A 31 -2.69 22.65 3.01
CA LYS A 31 -2.81 24.11 3.08
C LYS A 31 -3.96 24.64 2.23
N ASP A 32 -4.26 23.99 1.11
CA ASP A 32 -5.33 24.39 0.20
C ASP A 32 -6.72 24.02 0.72
N SER A 33 -6.81 22.94 1.49
CA SER A 33 -8.05 22.49 2.11
C SER A 33 -8.26 23.01 3.55
N HIS A 34 -7.52 24.03 3.99
CA HIS A 34 -7.64 24.54 5.36
C HIS A 34 -9.04 25.18 5.59
N PRO A 35 -9.74 24.87 6.71
CA PRO A 35 -11.09 25.36 6.95
C PRO A 35 -11.23 26.89 6.90
N ASP A 36 -10.19 27.64 7.29
CA ASP A 36 -10.16 29.11 7.20
C ASP A 36 -10.38 29.66 5.77
N LYS A 37 -10.20 28.85 4.72
CA LYS A 37 -10.44 29.24 3.33
C LYS A 37 -11.91 29.15 2.91
N PHE A 38 -12.79 28.55 3.73
CA PHE A 38 -14.19 28.23 3.38
C PHE A 38 -15.20 28.92 4.32
N ILE A 39 -15.00 30.21 4.59
CA ILE A 39 -15.90 30.98 5.46
C ILE A 39 -17.26 31.15 4.76
N ASN A 40 -18.33 30.70 5.41
CA ASN A 40 -19.71 30.69 4.89
C ASN A 40 -19.94 29.84 3.62
N ASP A 41 -19.07 28.88 3.34
CA ASP A 41 -19.21 27.94 2.22
C ASP A 41 -19.21 26.49 2.73
N GLU A 42 -20.38 26.01 3.14
CA GLU A 42 -20.55 24.64 3.65
C GLU A 42 -20.28 23.58 2.57
N ALA A 43 -20.64 23.88 1.30
CA ALA A 43 -20.43 22.98 0.19
C ALA A 43 -18.93 22.84 -0.14
N GLY A 44 -18.21 23.95 -0.22
CA GLY A 44 -16.76 23.94 -0.44
C GLY A 44 -15.99 23.30 0.71
N LYS A 45 -16.46 23.45 1.95
CA LYS A 45 -15.87 22.77 3.12
C LYS A 45 -16.01 21.24 3.02
N LEU A 46 -17.19 20.74 2.65
CA LEU A 46 -17.42 19.30 2.48
C LEU A 46 -16.57 18.73 1.34
N GLU A 47 -16.50 19.42 0.20
CA GLU A 47 -15.67 19.01 -0.93
C GLU A 47 -14.17 18.99 -0.57
N ALA A 48 -13.72 20.00 0.17
CA ALA A 48 -12.34 20.07 0.66
C ALA A 48 -12.00 18.94 1.63
N GLU A 49 -12.93 18.54 2.50
CA GLU A 49 -12.77 17.41 3.41
C GLU A 49 -12.64 16.09 2.65
N GLU A 50 -13.56 15.81 1.73
CA GLU A 50 -13.53 14.59 0.91
C GLU A 50 -12.24 14.49 0.08
N LYS A 51 -11.85 15.60 -0.55
CA LYS A 51 -10.61 15.68 -1.32
C LYS A 51 -9.39 15.47 -0.43
N SER A 52 -9.37 16.05 0.76
CA SER A 52 -8.26 15.88 1.71
C SER A 52 -8.11 14.44 2.13
N LYS A 53 -9.21 13.76 2.46
CA LYS A 53 -9.21 12.33 2.81
C LYS A 53 -8.65 11.47 1.68
N ALA A 54 -9.09 11.71 0.44
CA ALA A 54 -8.59 10.99 -0.72
C ALA A 54 -7.08 11.23 -0.96
N VAL A 55 -6.61 12.47 -0.78
CA VAL A 55 -5.19 12.82 -0.92
C VAL A 55 -4.34 12.21 0.20
N ILE A 56 -4.82 12.21 1.45
CA ILE A 56 -4.16 11.55 2.59
C ILE A 56 -3.98 10.06 2.29
N GLU A 57 -5.03 9.37 1.87
CA GLU A 57 -4.97 7.94 1.52
C GLU A 57 -3.97 7.69 0.39
N ALA A 58 -4.08 8.45 -0.71
CA ALA A 58 -3.20 8.30 -1.86
C ALA A 58 -1.74 8.57 -1.51
N TYR A 59 -1.48 9.59 -0.69
CA TYR A 59 -0.14 9.92 -0.22
C TYR A 59 0.47 8.77 0.57
N HIS A 60 -0.21 8.29 1.63
CA HIS A 60 0.30 7.20 2.45
C HIS A 60 0.48 5.91 1.64
N PHE A 61 -0.44 5.61 0.73
CA PHE A 61 -0.33 4.47 -0.16
C PHE A 61 0.91 4.58 -1.06
N LEU A 62 1.10 5.69 -1.78
CA LEU A 62 2.23 5.86 -2.69
C LEU A 62 3.58 5.90 -1.95
N VAL A 63 3.64 6.52 -0.78
CA VAL A 63 4.83 6.48 0.08
C VAL A 63 5.17 5.03 0.45
N SER A 64 4.18 4.22 0.85
CA SER A 64 4.40 2.83 1.29
C SER A 64 4.92 1.90 0.19
N ILE A 65 4.61 2.17 -1.09
CA ILE A 65 5.09 1.37 -2.23
C ILE A 65 6.29 2.02 -2.95
N ASN A 66 6.76 3.18 -2.48
CA ASN A 66 7.84 3.91 -3.13
C ASN A 66 9.17 3.14 -3.05
N PRO A 67 10.00 3.11 -4.11
CA PRO A 67 11.30 2.44 -4.08
C PRO A 67 12.21 2.86 -2.92
N GLU A 68 12.24 4.14 -2.55
CA GLU A 68 13.03 4.63 -1.41
C GLU A 68 12.57 3.99 -0.09
N THR A 69 11.27 3.85 0.09
CA THR A 69 10.68 3.18 1.26
C THR A 69 10.98 1.68 1.24
N GLN A 70 10.89 1.05 0.06
CA GLN A 70 11.17 -0.38 -0.09
C GLN A 70 12.63 -0.71 0.21
N GLU A 71 13.58 0.11 -0.27
CA GLU A 71 15.00 -0.10 0.01
C GLU A 71 15.29 0.01 1.51
N LYS A 72 14.65 0.96 2.21
CA LYS A 72 14.78 1.10 3.67
C LYS A 72 14.35 -0.15 4.45
N TYR A 73 13.33 -0.87 3.98
CA TYR A 73 12.79 -2.06 4.67
C TYR A 73 13.20 -3.39 4.02
N LYS A 74 14.12 -3.35 3.05
CA LYS A 74 14.49 -4.50 2.23
C LYS A 74 15.08 -5.65 3.03
N GLU A 75 15.92 -5.35 4.02
CA GLU A 75 16.53 -6.36 4.89
C GLU A 75 15.46 -7.10 5.69
N GLU A 76 14.59 -6.37 6.41
CA GLU A 76 13.48 -6.94 7.18
C GLU A 76 12.52 -7.76 6.30
N TYR A 77 12.19 -7.23 5.11
CA TYR A 77 11.36 -7.93 4.14
C TYR A 77 12.00 -9.25 3.69
N THR A 78 13.26 -9.19 3.25
CA THR A 78 14.01 -10.35 2.75
C THR A 78 14.15 -11.42 3.82
N GLU A 79 14.45 -11.02 5.06
CA GLU A 79 14.49 -11.93 6.19
C GLU A 79 13.14 -12.62 6.41
N THR A 80 12.05 -11.84 6.42
CA THR A 80 10.71 -12.39 6.67
C THR A 80 10.29 -13.39 5.61
N ILE A 81 10.41 -13.05 4.31
CA ILE A 81 9.95 -13.92 3.23
C ILE A 81 10.83 -15.18 3.06
N THR A 82 12.06 -15.14 3.56
CA THR A 82 13.02 -16.24 3.47
C THR A 82 12.91 -17.18 4.67
N LYS A 83 12.86 -16.61 5.89
CA LYS A 83 12.97 -17.38 7.14
C LYS A 83 11.62 -17.68 7.81
N SER A 84 10.58 -16.87 7.57
CA SER A 84 9.30 -17.03 8.24
C SER A 84 8.25 -17.64 7.31
N ASN A 85 7.61 -18.73 7.77
CA ASN A 85 6.47 -19.30 7.05
C ASN A 85 5.23 -18.41 7.18
N ILE A 86 4.31 -18.56 6.23
CA ILE A 86 3.00 -17.92 6.24
C ILE A 86 2.17 -18.52 7.38
N GLN A 87 1.64 -17.65 8.24
CA GLN A 87 0.67 -17.98 9.28
C GLN A 87 -0.75 -18.02 8.70
N ASP A 88 -1.13 -16.94 8.03
CA ASP A 88 -2.44 -16.78 7.41
C ASP A 88 -2.35 -15.87 6.20
N PHE A 89 -3.32 -15.96 5.28
CA PHE A 89 -3.42 -15.09 4.12
C PHE A 89 -4.85 -14.99 3.61
N TYR A 90 -5.21 -13.82 3.10
CA TYR A 90 -6.52 -13.58 2.52
C TYR A 90 -6.43 -12.65 1.32
N PHE A 91 -7.46 -12.66 0.49
CA PHE A 91 -7.51 -11.87 -0.74
C PHE A 91 -8.76 -10.99 -0.79
N GLU A 92 -8.55 -9.68 -0.87
CA GLU A 92 -9.64 -8.70 -0.95
C GLU A 92 -9.27 -7.60 -1.97
N LYS A 93 -10.22 -7.14 -2.79
CA LYS A 93 -10.04 -5.99 -3.69
C LYS A 93 -8.74 -6.04 -4.54
N GLN A 94 -8.38 -7.23 -5.05
CA GLN A 94 -7.14 -7.48 -5.81
C GLN A 94 -5.83 -7.28 -5.02
N ILE A 95 -5.90 -7.39 -3.69
CA ILE A 95 -4.76 -7.33 -2.78
C ILE A 95 -4.69 -8.67 -2.05
N LEU A 96 -3.54 -9.32 -2.14
CA LEU A 96 -3.21 -10.49 -1.35
C LEU A 96 -2.52 -10.02 -0.08
N ASN A 97 -3.14 -10.29 1.06
CA ASN A 97 -2.59 -10.04 2.39
C ASN A 97 -1.95 -11.32 2.89
N ILE A 98 -0.70 -11.23 3.36
CA ILE A 98 0.03 -12.36 3.93
C ILE A 98 0.54 -11.96 5.31
N GLN A 99 0.14 -12.73 6.32
CA GLN A 99 0.70 -12.69 7.66
C GLN A 99 1.76 -13.79 7.81
N HIS A 100 2.92 -13.42 8.32
CA HIS A 100 4.00 -14.35 8.62
C HIS A 100 4.02 -14.69 10.12
N LEU A 101 4.58 -15.86 10.47
CA LEU A 101 4.67 -16.32 11.85
C LEU A 101 5.51 -15.41 12.76
N ASN A 102 6.36 -14.55 12.19
CA ASN A 102 7.09 -13.52 12.93
C ASN A 102 6.25 -12.26 13.21
N GLY A 103 4.94 -12.32 12.96
CA GLY A 103 3.99 -11.22 13.18
C GLY A 103 3.97 -10.15 12.08
N LYS A 104 4.89 -10.17 11.11
CA LYS A 104 4.91 -9.16 10.05
C LYS A 104 3.82 -9.44 9.01
N MET A 105 3.17 -8.39 8.52
CA MET A 105 2.14 -8.46 7.49
C MET A 105 2.54 -7.67 6.25
N TYR A 106 2.36 -8.28 5.08
CA TYR A 106 2.61 -7.65 3.78
C TYR A 106 1.40 -7.76 2.86
N GLU A 107 1.16 -6.68 2.14
CA GLU A 107 0.18 -6.61 1.06
C GLU A 107 0.88 -6.73 -0.29
N TYR A 108 0.30 -7.52 -1.20
CA TYR A 108 0.75 -7.67 -2.58
C TYR A 108 -0.36 -7.20 -3.52
N ILE A 109 -0.08 -6.16 -4.29
CA ILE A 109 -1.07 -5.39 -5.03
C ILE A 109 -1.15 -5.88 -6.47
N GLY A 110 -2.39 -6.11 -6.94
CA GLY A 110 -2.65 -6.51 -8.31
C GLY A 110 -2.39 -7.99 -8.58
N VAL A 111 -2.38 -8.82 -7.54
CA VAL A 111 -2.29 -10.28 -7.69
C VAL A 111 -3.55 -10.77 -8.43
N PRO A 112 -3.41 -11.51 -9.55
CA PRO A 112 -4.56 -12.07 -10.26
C PRO A 112 -5.32 -13.07 -9.39
N ARG A 113 -6.66 -13.07 -9.48
CA ARG A 113 -7.50 -14.00 -8.71
C ARG A 113 -7.11 -15.46 -8.93
N ASN A 114 -6.75 -15.84 -10.16
CA ASN A 114 -6.30 -17.19 -10.47
C ASN A 114 -4.99 -17.56 -9.74
N THR A 115 -4.08 -16.61 -9.53
CA THR A 115 -2.86 -16.83 -8.74
C THR A 115 -3.19 -17.10 -7.28
N TYR A 116 -4.13 -16.35 -6.70
CA TYR A 116 -4.64 -16.60 -5.34
C TYR A 116 -5.29 -17.98 -5.20
N ILE A 117 -6.18 -18.37 -6.13
CA ILE A 117 -6.81 -19.70 -6.11
C ILE A 117 -5.76 -20.82 -6.16
N LYS A 118 -4.72 -20.65 -6.98
CA LYS A 118 -3.60 -21.62 -7.04
C LYS A 118 -2.83 -21.68 -5.72
N MET A 119 -2.65 -20.54 -5.04
CA MET A 119 -1.99 -20.49 -3.72
C MET A 119 -2.79 -21.22 -2.65
N VAL A 120 -4.12 -21.03 -2.62
CA VAL A 120 -5.02 -21.71 -1.67
C VAL A 120 -4.95 -23.24 -1.84
N ASN A 121 -4.84 -23.73 -3.07
CA ASN A 121 -4.80 -25.16 -3.37
C ASN A 121 -3.37 -25.74 -3.43
N ALA A 122 -2.33 -24.97 -3.11
CA ALA A 122 -0.96 -25.45 -3.14
C ALA A 122 -0.62 -26.25 -1.87
N ASP A 123 0.18 -27.31 -2.01
CA ASP A 123 0.66 -28.12 -0.87
C ASP A 123 1.36 -27.30 0.22
N SER A 124 1.95 -26.16 -0.17
CA SER A 124 2.55 -25.21 0.76
C SER A 124 2.36 -23.78 0.24
N PRO A 125 1.49 -22.98 0.88
CA PRO A 125 1.34 -21.56 0.55
C PRO A 125 2.67 -20.80 0.63
N SER A 126 3.51 -21.13 1.61
CA SER A 126 4.85 -20.51 1.76
C SER A 126 5.77 -20.83 0.56
N ARG A 127 5.82 -22.08 0.10
CA ARG A 127 6.59 -22.44 -1.10
C ARG A 127 6.02 -21.78 -2.36
N PHE A 128 4.70 -21.74 -2.48
CA PHE A 128 4.02 -21.09 -3.60
C PHE A 128 4.36 -19.59 -3.65
N ALA A 129 4.27 -18.90 -2.51
CA ALA A 129 4.53 -17.47 -2.42
C ALA A 129 5.97 -17.11 -2.83
N ARG A 130 6.98 -17.90 -2.39
CA ARG A 130 8.38 -17.71 -2.80
C ARG A 130 8.61 -17.82 -4.30
N ARG A 131 7.82 -18.65 -5.00
CA ARG A 131 7.98 -18.89 -6.44
C ARG A 131 7.17 -17.93 -7.31
N HIS A 132 6.01 -17.50 -6.81
CA HIS A 132 5.01 -16.87 -7.66
C HIS A 132 4.56 -15.50 -7.17
N ILE A 133 4.76 -15.15 -5.89
CA ILE A 133 4.29 -13.89 -5.31
C ILE A 133 5.45 -12.94 -5.04
N TYR A 134 6.43 -13.36 -4.24
CA TYR A 134 7.53 -12.51 -3.80
C TYR A 134 8.38 -12.06 -5.00
N GLY A 135 8.70 -10.77 -5.05
CA GLY A 135 9.45 -10.15 -6.17
C GLY A 135 8.66 -9.94 -7.46
N ASN A 136 7.47 -10.54 -7.63
CA ASN A 136 6.68 -10.44 -8.86
C ASN A 136 5.59 -9.36 -8.81
N PHE A 137 5.24 -8.88 -7.61
CA PHE A 137 4.18 -7.91 -7.41
C PHE A 137 4.68 -6.70 -6.61
N ILE A 138 4.05 -5.55 -6.83
CA ILE A 138 4.21 -4.39 -5.95
C ILE A 138 3.72 -4.80 -4.57
N TYR A 139 4.55 -4.59 -3.56
CA TYR A 139 4.20 -4.93 -2.19
C TYR A 139 4.40 -3.74 -1.26
N ARG A 140 3.81 -3.81 -0.07
CA ARG A 140 4.07 -2.89 1.04
C ARG A 140 3.92 -3.60 2.38
N LYS A 141 4.57 -3.06 3.40
CA LYS A 141 4.32 -3.47 4.78
C LYS A 141 2.94 -2.96 5.19
N ALA A 142 2.07 -3.88 5.60
CA ALA A 142 0.70 -3.58 6.02
C ALA A 142 0.63 -3.27 7.53
N GLY A 143 1.54 -3.84 8.30
CA GLY A 143 1.62 -3.65 9.74
C GLY A 143 2.35 -4.80 10.41
N GLU A 144 2.20 -4.85 11.73
CA GLU A 144 2.64 -5.97 12.56
C GLU A 144 1.42 -6.43 13.34
N ALA A 145 1.21 -7.74 13.44
CA ALA A 145 0.21 -8.29 14.33
C ALA A 145 0.48 -7.74 15.73
N MET A 146 -0.53 -7.17 16.39
CA MET A 146 -0.43 -6.91 17.83
C MET A 146 -0.11 -8.24 18.50
N GLN A 147 1.01 -8.29 19.22
CA GLN A 147 1.21 -9.33 20.22
C GLN A 147 0.17 -9.05 21.31
N GLU A 148 -0.79 -9.96 21.48
CA GLU A 148 -1.62 -10.01 22.70
C GLU A 148 -0.75 -10.33 23.92
#